data_AF-K2BH64-F1
#
_entry.id   AF-K2BH64-F1
#
_cell.length_a   1.000
_cell.length_b   1.000
_cell.length_c   1.000
_cell.angle_alpha   90.00
_cell.angle_beta   90.00
_cell.angle_gamma   90.00
#
_symmetry.space_group_name_H-M   'P 1'
#
loop_
_entity.id
_entity.type
_entity.pdbx_description
1 polymer ?
#
loop_
_entity_poly.entity_id
_entity_poly.type
_entity_poly.pdbx_seq_one_letter_code
_entity_poly.pdbx_strand_id
1 'polypeptide(L)'
;MPSGCTWSCRKHTSPLRPRIGLLASIVGAPASYLRQLAEDDSLAENMQRVALHPIEQFRAFVALRDKGQGEEAIAAAFFVTPQIVKQRLKLASVAPALLDVYAEDGMTLEQLMAFTVNSDHVRQVQVWDAVKNSWSKEPYSIRRMLTETSVRASDRRAVFVGVDVYEAVGGVVLRNLFQGDDGGWLEGPALLDRLVADKLQAETQAVAAEGWKWIEVSTDLPYGYS
;
A
#
# COMPACT_ATOMS: atom_id res chain seq x y z
N MET A 1 -19.53 35.69 -66.67
CA MET A 1 -18.71 34.79 -67.51
C MET A 1 -17.60 35.62 -68.11
N PRO A 2 -16.37 35.10 -68.37
CA PRO A 2 -15.89 33.70 -68.33
C PRO A 2 -15.50 33.25 -66.88
N SER A 3 -15.38 32.00 -66.41
CA SER A 3 -14.86 30.68 -66.88
C SER A 3 -13.32 30.63 -67.09
N GLY A 4 -12.54 29.67 -66.58
CA GLY A 4 -12.80 28.56 -65.64
C GLY A 4 -11.69 27.48 -65.71
N CYS A 5 -11.41 26.76 -64.60
CA CYS A 5 -10.67 25.47 -64.50
C CYS A 5 -9.14 25.43 -64.87
N THR A 6 -8.24 24.54 -64.37
CA THR A 6 -8.15 23.61 -63.20
C THR A 6 -6.71 23.00 -63.09
N TRP A 7 -6.35 22.41 -61.92
CA TRP A 7 -5.16 21.53 -61.63
C TRP A 7 -3.77 22.22 -61.59
N SER A 8 -2.71 21.82 -60.82
CA SER A 8 -2.36 20.54 -60.17
C SER A 8 -1.38 20.66 -58.94
N CYS A 9 -1.40 19.66 -58.05
CA CYS A 9 -0.42 19.17 -57.03
C CYS A 9 0.78 19.98 -56.45
N ARG A 10 0.67 20.29 -55.13
CA ARG A 10 1.50 19.77 -53.98
C ARG A 10 3.05 19.76 -54.03
N LYS A 11 3.73 20.51 -53.12
CA LYS A 11 4.60 19.98 -52.02
C LYS A 11 5.28 21.07 -51.14
N HIS A 12 5.47 20.74 -49.84
CA HIS A 12 6.43 21.20 -48.80
C HIS A 12 6.89 22.68 -48.75
N THR A 13 6.90 23.34 -47.58
CA THR A 13 7.81 23.03 -46.45
C THR A 13 7.22 23.29 -45.05
N SER A 14 7.53 22.37 -44.14
CA SER A 14 7.55 22.60 -42.67
C SER A 14 9.01 22.91 -42.28
N PRO A 15 9.30 23.62 -41.18
CA PRO A 15 9.29 22.99 -39.85
C PRO A 15 8.85 23.98 -38.72
N LEU A 16 8.89 23.72 -37.41
CA LEU A 16 9.37 22.60 -36.57
C LEU A 16 8.28 22.15 -35.57
N ARG A 17 8.48 20.97 -34.95
CA ARG A 17 8.02 20.64 -33.58
C ARG A 17 9.15 19.90 -32.85
N PRO A 18 9.31 20.05 -31.52
CA PRO A 18 10.31 19.31 -30.78
C PRO A 18 10.00 17.80 -30.78
N ARG A 19 11.06 17.00 -30.92
CA ARG A 19 11.00 15.53 -30.96
C ARG A 19 10.73 14.96 -29.56
N ILE A 20 9.62 14.25 -29.39
CA ILE A 20 9.52 13.10 -28.49
C ILE A 20 8.98 11.97 -29.38
N GLY A 21 9.83 10.99 -29.68
CA GLY A 21 9.54 9.94 -30.64
C GLY A 21 9.45 8.57 -29.98
N LEU A 22 8.44 7.80 -30.38
CA LEU A 22 8.28 6.34 -30.23
C LEU A 22 8.29 5.81 -28.76
N LEU A 23 7.34 5.00 -28.31
CA LEU A 23 6.54 4.01 -29.03
C LEU A 23 5.05 4.08 -28.62
N ALA A 24 4.15 4.08 -29.60
CA ALA A 24 2.73 3.80 -29.41
C ALA A 24 2.29 2.73 -30.42
N SER A 25 2.20 1.48 -29.97
CA SER A 25 1.66 0.29 -30.65
C SER A 25 1.82 -0.93 -29.72
N ILE A 26 0.99 -1.98 -29.69
CA ILE A 26 -0.34 -2.31 -30.27
C ILE A 26 -0.87 -3.54 -29.46
N VAL A 27 -2.18 -3.84 -29.50
CA VAL A 27 -2.91 -4.97 -28.86
C VAL A 27 -3.18 -4.86 -27.35
N GLY A 28 -4.44 -5.06 -26.95
CA GLY A 28 -4.83 -5.26 -25.54
C GLY A 28 -4.85 -6.75 -25.16
N ALA A 29 -4.41 -7.07 -23.95
CA ALA A 29 -4.54 -8.39 -23.35
C ALA A 29 -5.86 -8.50 -22.52
N PRO A 30 -6.55 -9.65 -22.52
CA PRO A 30 -7.79 -9.83 -21.79
C PRO A 30 -7.59 -9.91 -20.26
N ALA A 31 -8.68 -9.68 -19.52
CA ALA A 31 -8.70 -9.60 -18.05
C ALA A 31 -8.26 -10.86 -17.28
N SER A 32 -7.94 -11.96 -17.97
CA SER A 32 -7.36 -13.17 -17.37
C SER A 32 -5.91 -12.98 -16.90
N TYR A 33 -5.16 -12.02 -17.45
CA TYR A 33 -3.74 -11.81 -17.11
C TYR A 33 -3.50 -11.36 -15.66
N LEU A 34 -4.52 -10.79 -15.00
CA LEU A 34 -4.42 -10.34 -13.60
C LEU A 34 -4.52 -11.48 -12.56
N ARG A 35 -4.79 -12.73 -12.97
CA ARG A 35 -4.72 -13.89 -12.07
C ARG A 35 -3.34 -14.57 -12.09
N GLN A 36 -2.63 -14.52 -13.23
CA GLN A 36 -1.33 -15.20 -13.39
C GLN A 36 -0.19 -14.57 -12.57
N LEU A 37 -0.27 -13.28 -12.22
CA LEU A 37 0.74 -12.62 -11.36
C LEU A 37 0.74 -13.10 -9.89
N ALA A 38 -0.06 -14.11 -9.54
CA ALA A 38 -0.01 -14.84 -8.28
C ALA A 38 0.22 -16.36 -8.46
N GLU A 39 0.41 -16.87 -9.69
CA GLU A 39 0.61 -18.31 -9.97
C GLU A 39 1.85 -18.62 -10.86
N ASP A 40 2.50 -17.62 -11.47
CA ASP A 40 3.63 -17.82 -12.42
C ASP A 40 5.05 -17.84 -11.82
N ASP A 41 5.23 -17.96 -10.50
CA ASP A 41 6.58 -18.10 -9.87
C ASP A 41 7.18 -19.53 -10.01
N SER A 42 6.47 -20.47 -10.66
CA SER A 42 6.93 -21.87 -10.84
C SER A 42 7.15 -22.32 -12.30
N LEU A 43 7.03 -21.41 -13.28
CA LEU A 43 7.03 -21.77 -14.71
C LEU A 43 8.01 -20.98 -15.60
N ALA A 44 9.05 -20.38 -15.00
CA ALA A 44 10.09 -19.62 -15.71
C ALA A 44 11.54 -20.08 -15.43
N GLU A 45 11.75 -21.30 -14.93
CA GLU A 45 13.04 -21.75 -14.37
C GLU A 45 14.21 -21.88 -15.38
N ASN A 46 14.00 -21.76 -16.70
CA ASN A 46 15.04 -22.16 -17.67
C ASN A 46 15.15 -21.44 -19.03
N MET A 47 14.62 -20.22 -19.20
CA MET A 47 14.85 -19.43 -20.43
C MET A 47 15.44 -18.04 -20.16
N GLN A 48 16.71 -17.90 -20.52
CA GLN A 48 17.54 -16.67 -20.53
C GLN A 48 18.07 -16.20 -19.17
N ARG A 49 19.33 -16.60 -18.89
CA ARG A 49 20.23 -15.93 -17.92
C ARG A 49 20.49 -14.47 -18.34
N VAL A 50 19.58 -13.56 -18.00
CA VAL A 50 19.74 -12.37 -17.11
C VAL A 50 18.31 -11.87 -16.89
N ALA A 51 17.50 -12.62 -16.15
CA ALA A 51 16.25 -12.09 -15.62
C ALA A 51 16.62 -10.99 -14.61
N LEU A 52 16.11 -9.76 -14.80
CA LEU A 52 16.26 -8.72 -13.79
C LEU A 52 15.58 -9.20 -12.51
N HIS A 53 16.34 -9.28 -11.42
CA HIS A 53 15.78 -9.60 -10.11
C HIS A 53 14.62 -8.63 -9.80
N PRO A 54 13.47 -9.08 -9.25
CA PRO A 54 12.29 -8.22 -9.08
C PRO A 54 12.58 -6.88 -8.38
N ILE A 55 13.56 -6.86 -7.47
CA ILE A 55 14.04 -5.64 -6.80
C ILE A 55 14.54 -4.54 -7.75
N GLU A 56 15.10 -4.88 -8.90
CA GLU A 56 15.62 -3.90 -9.86
C GLU A 56 14.48 -3.12 -10.51
N GLN A 57 13.32 -3.75 -10.70
CA GLN A 57 12.09 -3.04 -11.10
C GLN A 57 11.63 -2.07 -9.99
N PHE A 58 11.76 -2.45 -8.71
CA PHE A 58 11.38 -1.58 -7.58
C PHE A 58 12.27 -0.35 -7.54
N ARG A 59 13.59 -0.55 -7.64
CA ARG A 59 14.63 0.49 -7.71
C ARG A 59 14.42 1.42 -8.92
N ALA A 60 14.09 0.87 -10.09
CA ALA A 60 13.77 1.65 -11.27
C ALA A 60 12.53 2.55 -11.09
N PHE A 61 11.45 2.05 -10.47
CA PHE A 61 10.24 2.83 -10.25
C PHE A 61 10.47 3.96 -9.23
N VAL A 62 11.20 3.68 -8.15
CA VAL A 62 11.66 4.72 -7.18
C VAL A 62 12.48 5.79 -7.89
N ALA A 63 13.48 5.41 -8.67
CA ALA A 63 14.35 6.35 -9.39
C ALA A 63 13.62 7.22 -10.43
N LEU A 64 12.40 6.87 -10.85
CA LEU A 64 11.57 7.68 -11.75
C LEU A 64 10.56 8.54 -10.99
N ARG A 65 9.96 8.01 -9.91
CA ARG A 65 9.16 8.79 -8.96
C ARG A 65 9.99 9.94 -8.39
N ASP A 66 11.24 9.68 -8.00
CA ASP A 66 12.14 10.67 -7.41
C ASP A 66 12.63 11.71 -8.44
N LYS A 67 12.51 11.42 -9.75
CA LYS A 67 12.65 12.38 -10.85
C LYS A 67 11.36 13.17 -11.15
N GLY A 68 10.32 13.01 -10.32
CA GLY A 68 9.04 13.70 -10.45
C GLY A 68 8.08 13.07 -11.47
N GLN A 69 8.30 11.84 -11.93
CA GLN A 69 7.32 11.15 -12.78
C GLN A 69 6.15 10.63 -11.95
N GLY A 70 4.92 10.94 -12.39
CA GLY A 70 3.70 10.38 -11.81
C GLY A 70 3.53 8.90 -12.15
N GLU A 71 2.77 8.19 -11.31
CA GLU A 71 2.56 6.74 -11.40
C GLU A 71 2.01 6.29 -12.77
N GLU A 72 1.11 7.06 -13.37
CA GLU A 72 0.56 6.84 -14.72
C GLU A 72 1.65 6.88 -15.81
N ALA A 73 2.61 7.79 -15.71
CA ALA A 73 3.70 7.92 -16.67
C ALA A 73 4.71 6.77 -16.53
N ILE A 74 4.97 6.32 -15.29
CA ILE A 74 5.77 5.13 -15.01
C ILE A 74 5.05 3.88 -15.53
N ALA A 75 3.74 3.76 -15.30
CA ALA A 75 2.93 2.63 -15.77
C ALA A 75 2.99 2.49 -17.30
N ALA A 76 2.81 3.61 -18.02
CA ALA A 76 2.95 3.66 -19.47
C ALA A 76 4.37 3.32 -19.95
N ALA A 77 5.42 3.75 -19.24
CA ALA A 77 6.81 3.49 -19.61
C ALA A 77 7.23 2.01 -19.47
N PHE A 78 6.61 1.26 -18.55
CA PHE A 78 6.90 -0.16 -18.31
C PHE A 78 5.81 -1.11 -18.84
N PHE A 79 4.77 -0.59 -19.51
CA PHE A 79 3.63 -1.38 -20.01
C PHE A 79 2.90 -2.16 -18.90
N VAL A 80 2.83 -1.58 -17.69
CA VAL A 80 2.12 -2.14 -16.53
C VAL A 80 0.92 -1.27 -16.15
N THR A 81 0.07 -1.74 -15.22
CA THR A 81 -1.00 -0.90 -14.68
C THR A 81 -0.49 0.07 -13.61
N PRO A 82 -1.14 1.22 -13.38
CA PRO A 82 -0.81 2.13 -12.27
C PRO A 82 -0.90 1.44 -10.89
N GLN A 83 -1.77 0.44 -10.74
CA GLN A 83 -1.86 -0.39 -9.54
C GLN A 83 -0.57 -1.20 -9.30
N ILE A 84 0.03 -1.78 -10.35
CA ILE A 84 1.33 -2.46 -10.24
C ILE A 84 2.41 -1.46 -9.83
N VAL A 85 2.42 -0.24 -10.38
CA VAL A 85 3.37 0.81 -9.95
C VAL A 85 3.21 1.13 -8.47
N LYS A 86 1.99 1.36 -7.97
CA LYS A 86 1.71 1.57 -6.54
C LYS A 86 2.21 0.43 -5.66
N GLN A 87 1.91 -0.81 -6.05
CA GLN A 87 2.36 -2.01 -5.33
C GLN A 87 3.88 -2.13 -5.28
N ARG A 88 4.56 -1.92 -6.40
CA ARG A 88 6.03 -1.98 -6.52
C ARG A 88 6.71 -0.85 -5.72
N LEU A 89 6.16 0.36 -5.75
CA LEU A 89 6.62 1.48 -4.91
C LEU A 89 6.40 1.23 -3.41
N LYS A 90 5.30 0.56 -3.01
CA LYS A 90 5.04 0.18 -1.62
C LYS A 90 6.00 -0.92 -1.13
N LEU A 91 6.38 -1.88 -1.98
CA LEU A 91 7.45 -2.84 -1.67
C LEU A 91 8.81 -2.13 -1.52
N ALA A 92 9.09 -1.16 -2.39
CA ALA A 92 10.31 -0.35 -2.32
C ALA A 92 10.41 0.57 -1.08
N SER A 93 9.32 0.75 -0.31
CA SER A 93 9.32 1.53 0.94
C SER A 93 9.67 0.72 2.20
N VAL A 94 9.92 -0.58 2.08
CA VAL A 94 10.40 -1.44 3.17
C VAL A 94 11.86 -1.10 3.50
N ALA A 95 12.30 -1.36 4.74
CA ALA A 95 13.65 -1.10 5.22
C ALA A 95 14.72 -1.64 4.25
N PRO A 96 15.76 -0.85 3.91
CA PRO A 96 16.80 -1.27 2.97
C PRO A 96 17.44 -2.62 3.29
N ALA A 97 17.71 -2.91 4.57
CA ALA A 97 18.27 -4.18 5.00
C ALA A 97 17.39 -5.41 4.67
N LEU A 98 16.06 -5.25 4.61
CA LEU A 98 15.15 -6.32 4.19
C LEU A 98 15.08 -6.45 2.67
N LEU A 99 15.22 -5.33 1.96
CA LEU A 99 15.34 -5.33 0.50
C LEU A 99 16.64 -6.03 0.06
N ASP A 100 17.75 -5.83 0.77
CA ASP A 100 19.01 -6.52 0.48
C ASP A 100 18.89 -8.03 0.77
N VAL A 101 18.29 -8.44 1.90
CA VAL A 101 17.99 -9.85 2.19
C VAL A 101 17.06 -10.49 1.15
N TYR A 102 16.10 -9.73 0.60
CA TYR A 102 15.28 -10.18 -0.53
C TYR A 102 16.07 -10.31 -1.84
N ALA A 103 17.09 -9.46 -2.06
CA ALA A 103 17.99 -9.57 -3.22
C ALA A 103 18.98 -10.74 -3.14
N GLU A 104 19.19 -11.30 -1.94
CA GLU A 104 20.01 -12.49 -1.67
C GLU A 104 19.18 -13.79 -1.57
N ASP A 105 17.94 -13.79 -2.09
CA ASP A 105 16.97 -14.89 -2.00
C ASP A 105 16.66 -15.36 -0.56
N GLY A 106 16.97 -14.53 0.45
CA GLY A 106 16.83 -14.84 1.88
C GLY A 106 15.41 -14.73 2.44
N MET A 107 14.47 -14.17 1.68
CA MET A 107 13.03 -14.12 2.01
C MET A 107 12.18 -14.20 0.74
N THR A 108 10.91 -14.63 0.87
CA THR A 108 9.96 -14.67 -0.24
C THR A 108 9.29 -13.31 -0.48
N LEU A 109 8.70 -13.12 -1.66
CA LEU A 109 7.92 -11.91 -1.97
C LEU A 109 6.74 -11.71 -1.00
N GLU A 110 6.08 -12.79 -0.58
CA GLU A 110 4.97 -12.73 0.40
C GLU A 110 5.43 -12.28 1.79
N GLN A 111 6.63 -12.68 2.21
CA GLN A 111 7.26 -12.23 3.44
C GLN A 111 7.60 -10.73 3.35
N LEU A 112 8.14 -10.27 2.22
CA LEU A 112 8.38 -8.85 1.98
C LEU A 112 7.06 -8.04 1.98
N MET A 113 5.99 -8.57 1.38
CA MET A 113 4.64 -7.98 1.41
C MET A 113 4.08 -7.87 2.84
N ALA A 114 4.41 -8.80 3.75
CA ALA A 114 4.02 -8.70 5.16
C ALA A 114 4.66 -7.48 5.86
N PHE A 115 5.93 -7.19 5.58
CA PHE A 115 6.61 -6.01 6.13
C PHE A 115 6.01 -4.67 5.67
N THR A 116 5.29 -4.64 4.54
CA THR A 116 4.61 -3.41 4.07
C THR A 116 3.44 -2.94 4.94
N VAL A 117 2.96 -3.75 5.90
CA VAL A 117 1.92 -3.35 6.86
C VAL A 117 2.36 -2.14 7.68
N ASN A 118 3.54 -2.20 8.29
CA ASN A 118 4.08 -1.19 9.19
C ASN A 118 5.25 -0.48 8.50
N SER A 119 5.28 0.86 8.49
CA SER A 119 6.32 1.65 7.84
C SER A 119 7.56 1.93 8.70
N ASP A 120 7.57 1.57 9.98
CA ASP A 120 8.74 1.73 10.85
C ASP A 120 9.85 0.72 10.48
N HIS A 121 10.90 1.23 9.85
CA HIS A 121 12.08 0.45 9.45
C HIS A 121 12.80 -0.19 10.64
N VAL A 122 12.77 0.43 11.83
CA VAL A 122 13.40 -0.12 13.04
C VAL A 122 12.61 -1.34 13.52
N ARG A 123 11.28 -1.24 13.64
CA ARG A 123 10.41 -2.37 13.99
C ARG A 123 10.45 -3.48 12.95
N GLN A 124 10.51 -3.14 11.66
CA GLN A 124 10.67 -4.12 10.57
C GLN A 124 11.94 -4.98 10.74
N VAL A 125 13.11 -4.35 10.96
CA VAL A 125 14.37 -5.07 11.17
C VAL A 125 14.35 -5.90 12.46
N GLN A 126 13.81 -5.36 13.56
CA GLN A 126 13.64 -6.11 14.81
C GLN A 126 12.80 -7.39 14.65
N VAL A 127 11.67 -7.30 13.93
CA VAL A 127 10.82 -8.45 13.66
C VAL A 127 11.54 -9.46 12.76
N TRP A 128 12.25 -9.00 11.72
CA TRP A 128 13.06 -9.87 10.88
C TRP A 128 14.15 -10.60 11.68
N ASP A 129 14.88 -9.90 12.54
CA ASP A 129 15.92 -10.51 13.39
C ASP A 129 15.37 -11.60 14.32
N ALA A 130 14.13 -11.46 14.78
CA ALA A 130 13.44 -12.47 15.57
C ALA A 130 12.96 -13.68 14.74
N VAL A 131 12.50 -13.48 13.49
CA VAL A 131 11.95 -14.58 12.66
C VAL A 131 12.95 -15.25 11.72
N LYS A 132 14.09 -14.60 11.37
CA LYS A 132 15.05 -15.11 10.37
C LYS A 132 15.65 -16.49 10.72
N ASN A 133 15.75 -16.79 12.01
CA ASN A 133 16.22 -18.07 12.55
C ASN A 133 15.07 -18.99 13.03
N SER A 134 13.82 -18.52 12.95
CA SER A 134 12.63 -19.30 13.32
C SER A 134 12.21 -20.24 12.18
N TRP A 135 11.52 -21.32 12.53
CA TRP A 135 10.84 -22.18 11.56
C TRP A 135 9.53 -21.54 11.07
N SER A 136 8.89 -20.66 11.85
CA SER A 136 7.70 -19.91 11.43
C SER A 136 8.09 -18.55 10.85
N LYS A 137 8.34 -18.54 9.53
CA LYS A 137 8.54 -17.32 8.72
C LYS A 137 7.27 -16.97 7.93
N GLU A 138 6.12 -17.43 8.42
CA GLU A 138 4.85 -17.24 7.72
C GLU A 138 4.49 -15.75 7.63
N PRO A 139 4.00 -15.25 6.49
CA PRO A 139 3.57 -13.86 6.33
C PRO A 139 2.59 -13.42 7.43
N TYR A 140 1.69 -14.31 7.87
CA TYR A 140 0.78 -14.06 8.98
C TYR A 140 1.50 -13.80 10.32
N SER A 141 2.50 -14.62 10.66
CA SER A 141 3.30 -14.44 11.89
C SER A 141 4.05 -13.10 11.87
N ILE A 142 4.63 -12.74 10.73
CA ILE A 142 5.32 -11.45 10.52
C ILE A 142 4.35 -10.28 10.72
N ARG A 143 3.18 -10.29 10.06
CA ARG A 143 2.15 -9.25 10.21
C ARG A 143 1.69 -9.11 11.67
N ARG A 144 1.52 -10.22 12.38
CA ARG A 144 1.13 -10.23 13.80
C ARG A 144 2.20 -9.51 14.64
N MET A 145 3.47 -9.89 14.51
CA MET A 145 4.56 -9.27 15.28
C MET A 145 4.75 -7.78 14.95
N LEU A 146 4.52 -7.37 13.70
CA LEU A 146 4.55 -5.95 13.29
C LEU A 146 3.39 -5.11 13.85
N THR A 147 2.29 -5.75 14.26
CA THR A 147 1.06 -5.09 14.72
C THR A 147 0.70 -5.36 16.18
N GLU A 148 1.58 -6.02 16.95
CA GLU A 148 1.42 -6.26 18.40
C GLU A 148 1.20 -4.99 19.23
N THR A 149 1.77 -3.86 18.79
CA THR A 149 1.65 -2.54 19.43
C THR A 149 0.53 -1.68 18.83
N SER A 150 -0.25 -2.22 17.90
CA SER A 150 -1.30 -1.52 17.15
C SER A 150 -2.68 -2.11 17.45
N VAL A 151 -3.73 -1.28 17.35
CA VAL A 151 -5.12 -1.70 17.60
C VAL A 151 -5.82 -1.94 16.26
N ARG A 152 -6.55 -3.05 16.09
CA ARG A 152 -7.33 -3.26 14.85
C ARG A 152 -8.45 -2.23 14.73
N ALA A 153 -8.76 -1.77 13.52
CA ALA A 153 -9.90 -0.87 13.27
C ALA A 153 -11.26 -1.48 13.66
N SER A 154 -11.35 -2.81 13.74
CA SER A 154 -12.51 -3.56 14.24
C SER A 154 -12.54 -3.76 15.77
N ASP A 155 -11.57 -3.24 16.53
CA ASP A 155 -11.63 -3.19 18.00
C ASP A 155 -12.80 -2.29 18.43
N ARG A 156 -13.53 -2.68 19.48
CA ARG A 156 -14.67 -1.92 20.02
C ARG A 156 -14.30 -0.48 20.36
N ARG A 157 -13.06 -0.21 20.80
CA ARG A 157 -12.52 1.13 21.04
C ARG A 157 -12.39 1.96 19.76
N ALA A 158 -11.85 1.36 18.69
CA ALA A 158 -11.69 2.00 17.39
C ALA A 158 -13.05 2.28 16.72
N VAL A 159 -14.00 1.35 16.83
CA VAL A 159 -15.39 1.54 16.38
C VAL A 159 -16.12 2.60 17.21
N PHE A 160 -15.91 2.64 18.54
CA PHE A 160 -16.55 3.62 19.43
C PHE A 160 -16.04 5.05 19.18
N VAL A 161 -14.74 5.25 18.99
CA VAL A 161 -14.17 6.57 18.64
C VAL A 161 -14.49 6.94 17.18
N GLY A 162 -14.37 5.98 16.27
CA GLY A 162 -14.45 6.19 14.83
C GLY A 162 -13.07 6.45 14.22
N VAL A 163 -12.74 5.76 13.12
CA VAL A 163 -11.44 5.89 12.45
C VAL A 163 -11.22 7.31 11.91
N ASP A 164 -12.25 7.96 11.39
CA ASP A 164 -12.17 9.34 10.87
C ASP A 164 -11.81 10.35 11.98
N VAL A 165 -12.33 10.15 13.20
CA VAL A 165 -12.01 10.99 14.38
C VAL A 165 -10.56 10.77 14.82
N TYR A 166 -10.10 9.51 14.76
CA TYR A 166 -8.72 9.15 15.06
C TYR A 166 -7.73 9.78 14.08
N GLU A 167 -7.99 9.70 12.77
CA GLU A 167 -7.19 10.34 11.73
C GLU A 167 -7.23 11.87 11.85
N ALA A 168 -8.39 12.47 12.20
CA ALA A 168 -8.53 13.92 12.37
C ALA A 168 -7.69 14.52 13.51
N VAL A 169 -7.36 13.75 14.55
CA VAL A 169 -6.43 14.18 15.61
C VAL A 169 -4.97 13.81 15.34
N GLY A 170 -4.65 13.34 14.12
CA GLY A 170 -3.30 12.95 13.72
C GLY A 170 -2.92 11.51 14.08
N GLY A 171 -3.88 10.66 14.42
CA GLY A 171 -3.67 9.23 14.62
C GLY A 171 -3.31 8.53 13.31
N VAL A 172 -2.30 7.64 13.34
CA VAL A 172 -1.81 6.94 12.15
C VAL A 172 -2.58 5.63 11.97
N VAL A 173 -3.13 5.42 10.78
CA VAL A 173 -3.82 4.18 10.40
C VAL A 173 -3.02 3.45 9.32
N LEU A 174 -2.40 2.34 9.70
CA LEU A 174 -1.76 1.40 8.80
C LEU A 174 -2.82 0.65 8.00
N ARG A 175 -2.82 0.82 6.69
CA ARG A 175 -3.66 0.06 5.75
C ARG A 175 -2.74 -0.72 4.81
N ASN A 176 -2.89 -2.04 4.73
CA ASN A 176 -2.11 -2.84 3.79
C ASN A 176 -2.66 -2.66 2.37
N LEU A 177 -1.78 -2.54 1.38
CA LEU A 177 -2.17 -2.37 -0.03
C LEU A 177 -2.42 -3.71 -0.75
N PHE A 178 -2.01 -4.83 -0.15
CA PHE A 178 -2.01 -6.16 -0.75
C PHE A 178 -3.08 -7.09 -0.18
N GLN A 179 -3.71 -6.73 0.93
CA GLN A 179 -4.77 -7.50 1.58
C GLN A 179 -5.90 -6.55 2.01
N GLY A 180 -7.13 -7.03 1.90
CA GLY A 180 -8.30 -6.34 2.44
C GLY A 180 -8.36 -6.53 3.95
N ASP A 181 -7.50 -5.84 4.69
CA ASP A 181 -7.57 -5.81 6.15
C ASP A 181 -8.75 -4.93 6.59
N ASP A 182 -9.62 -5.45 7.48
CA ASP A 182 -10.91 -4.87 7.90
C ASP A 182 -10.80 -3.48 8.56
N GLY A 183 -10.51 -2.45 7.76
CA GLY A 183 -10.24 -1.07 8.19
C GLY A 183 -8.78 -0.78 8.58
N GLY A 184 -7.91 -1.79 8.66
CA GLY A 184 -6.49 -1.65 9.00
C GLY A 184 -6.18 -1.63 10.51
N TRP A 185 -5.05 -1.01 10.88
CA TRP A 185 -4.55 -0.93 12.27
C TRP A 185 -4.20 0.50 12.67
N LEU A 186 -4.56 0.90 13.89
CA LEU A 186 -4.30 2.19 14.51
C LEU A 186 -3.00 2.12 15.35
N GLU A 187 -2.06 3.03 15.11
CA GLU A 187 -0.78 3.10 15.85
C GLU A 187 -0.84 4.04 17.05
N GLY A 188 -0.46 3.53 18.23
CA GLY A 188 -0.45 4.31 19.47
C GLY A 188 -1.75 4.09 20.27
N PRO A 189 -1.86 2.95 20.98
CA PRO A 189 -3.04 2.61 21.78
C PRO A 189 -3.39 3.70 22.79
N ALA A 190 -2.38 4.36 23.39
CA ALA A 190 -2.59 5.43 24.36
C ALA A 190 -3.35 6.66 23.80
N LEU A 191 -3.21 6.97 22.50
CA LEU A 191 -4.02 8.01 21.85
C LEU A 191 -5.48 7.55 21.73
N LEU A 192 -5.71 6.30 21.35
CA LEU A 192 -7.05 5.72 21.25
C LEU A 192 -7.72 5.65 22.61
N ASP A 193 -7.03 5.17 23.64
CA ASP A 193 -7.55 5.06 25.02
C ASP A 193 -7.90 6.44 25.59
N ARG A 194 -7.12 7.48 25.26
CA ARG A 194 -7.46 8.87 25.60
C ARG A 194 -8.74 9.34 24.89
N LEU A 195 -8.88 9.10 23.59
CA LEU A 195 -10.09 9.49 22.84
C LEU A 195 -11.33 8.74 23.32
N VAL A 196 -11.18 7.47 23.72
CA VAL A 196 -12.24 6.69 24.38
C VAL A 196 -12.64 7.35 25.70
N ALA A 197 -11.67 7.72 26.55
CA ALA A 197 -11.94 8.40 27.82
C ALA A 197 -12.62 9.77 27.62
N ASP A 198 -12.09 10.61 26.71
CA ASP A 198 -12.64 11.93 26.39
C ASP A 198 -14.09 11.81 25.87
N LYS A 199 -14.38 10.82 25.01
CA LYS A 199 -15.73 10.55 24.51
C LYS A 199 -16.66 10.02 25.60
N LEU A 200 -16.24 9.05 26.42
CA LEU A 200 -17.02 8.56 27.55
C LEU A 200 -17.34 9.67 28.56
N GLN A 201 -16.42 10.60 28.79
CA GLN A 201 -16.65 11.77 29.65
C GLN A 201 -17.72 12.70 29.05
N ALA A 202 -17.71 12.93 27.73
CA ALA A 202 -18.74 13.74 27.06
C ALA A 202 -20.14 13.10 27.15
N GLU A 203 -20.27 11.79 26.89
CA GLU A 203 -21.52 11.04 27.05
C GLU A 203 -22.01 11.09 28.52
N THR A 204 -21.09 10.94 29.48
CA THR A 204 -21.40 11.05 30.91
C THR A 204 -21.94 12.43 31.29
N GLN A 205 -21.40 13.51 30.71
CA GLN A 205 -21.88 14.87 30.93
C GLN A 205 -23.26 15.11 30.31
N ALA A 206 -23.54 14.52 29.13
CA ALA A 206 -24.86 14.56 28.52
C ALA A 206 -25.92 13.85 29.39
N VAL A 207 -25.63 12.61 29.83
CA VAL A 207 -26.52 11.85 30.72
C VAL A 207 -26.65 12.55 32.08
N ALA A 208 -25.60 13.17 32.63
CA ALA A 208 -25.70 13.93 33.87
C ALA A 208 -26.66 15.14 33.75
N ALA A 209 -26.72 15.78 32.58
CA ALA A 209 -27.63 16.89 32.31
C ALA A 209 -29.12 16.46 32.25
N GLU A 210 -29.40 15.18 31.99
CA GLU A 210 -30.76 14.60 32.05
C GLU A 210 -31.24 14.31 33.49
N GLY A 211 -30.37 14.48 34.50
CA GLY A 211 -30.74 14.36 35.92
C GLY A 211 -30.70 12.94 36.49
N TRP A 212 -29.95 12.02 35.88
CA TRP A 212 -29.76 10.66 36.39
C TRP A 212 -29.04 10.64 37.74
N LYS A 213 -29.51 9.77 38.65
CA LYS A 213 -29.13 9.79 40.07
C LYS A 213 -27.77 9.16 40.38
N TRP A 214 -27.27 8.33 39.47
CA TRP A 214 -25.92 7.77 39.45
C TRP A 214 -25.59 7.39 38.00
N ILE A 215 -24.31 7.48 37.63
CA ILE A 215 -23.80 7.07 36.32
C ILE A 215 -22.52 6.28 36.59
N GLU A 216 -22.43 5.08 36.01
CA GLU A 216 -21.26 4.23 36.08
C GLU A 216 -20.67 4.08 34.68
N VAL A 217 -19.36 4.34 34.55
CA VAL A 217 -18.62 4.31 33.29
C VAL A 217 -17.58 3.21 33.40
N SER A 218 -17.73 2.15 32.61
CA SER A 218 -16.68 1.15 32.45
C SER A 218 -16.21 1.08 31.00
N THR A 219 -14.90 1.09 30.81
CA THR A 219 -14.23 0.81 29.52
C THR A 219 -14.22 -0.68 29.19
N ASP A 220 -14.43 -1.55 30.17
CA ASP A 220 -14.48 -2.99 29.99
C ASP A 220 -15.61 -3.58 30.85
N LEU A 221 -16.61 -4.18 30.22
CA LEU A 221 -17.69 -4.88 30.91
C LEU A 221 -17.22 -6.32 31.16
N PRO A 222 -17.17 -6.80 32.42
CA PRO A 222 -16.92 -8.21 32.70
C PRO A 222 -17.92 -9.08 31.93
N TYR A 223 -17.44 -10.16 31.31
CA TYR A 223 -18.29 -11.16 30.67
C TYR A 223 -19.34 -11.67 31.68
N GLY A 224 -20.60 -11.26 31.52
CA GLY A 224 -21.65 -11.58 32.50
C GLY A 224 -22.88 -10.67 32.52
N TYR A 225 -22.90 -9.54 31.80
CA TYR A 225 -24.12 -8.75 31.59
C TYR A 225 -24.71 -9.01 30.21
N SER A 226 -25.86 -9.69 30.21
CA SER A 226 -26.74 -9.98 29.06
C SER A 226 -28.14 -9.44 29.34
#